data_AF-A0A7V0KRC8-F1
#
_entry.id   AF-A0A7V0KRC8-F1
#
_cell.length_a   1.000
_cell.length_b   1.000
_cell.length_c   1.000
_cell.angle_alpha   90.00
_cell.angle_beta   90.00
_cell.angle_gamma   90.00
#
_symmetry.space_group_name_H-M   'P 1'
#
loop_
_entity.id
_entity.type
_entity.pdbx_description
1 polymer ?
#
loop_
_entity_poly.entity_id
_entity_poly.type
_entity_poly.pdbx_seq_one_letter_code
_entity_poly.pdbx_strand_id
1 'polypeptide(L)'
;MCPPWIRHSRNSNSSSGWSVEINVWRFDMRVTGMVNQEGGFSLVEMIVALGVMTIISAALVFSFNFNKSKGQVLFSLMHSVGSAAERFSVDTSCYPYDTALLFEQSLASTDTNNSCGALVAGQWNGPYMKTLPVNGSNNVLVTQIGPQVTLSIGNIGQALANGTPNQYAVIASGVPDAIAKQADAACGGSTSNCVLVPGTGTPPIDTIEYVFAQTQ
;
A
#
# COMPACT_ATOMS: atom_id res chain seq x y z
N MET A 1 -36.75 -8.51 -7.65
CA MET A 1 -36.68 -9.46 -6.52
C MET A 1 -35.70 -8.88 -5.51
N CYS A 2 -36.19 -8.44 -4.35
CA CYS A 2 -35.36 -7.87 -3.27
C CYS A 2 -35.01 -8.97 -2.25
N PRO A 3 -33.83 -8.92 -1.59
CA PRO A 3 -33.45 -9.87 -0.56
C PRO A 3 -34.32 -9.71 0.72
N PRO A 4 -34.54 -10.78 1.51
CA PRO A 4 -35.63 -10.88 2.49
C PRO A 4 -35.44 -10.11 3.82
N TRP A 5 -34.46 -9.21 3.93
CA TRP A 5 -34.05 -8.61 5.21
C TRP A 5 -34.41 -7.13 5.39
N ILE A 6 -35.01 -6.50 4.38
CA ILE A 6 -35.40 -5.08 4.45
C ILE A 6 -36.90 -4.99 4.72
N ARG A 7 -37.27 -4.62 5.96
CA ARG A 7 -38.65 -4.24 6.31
C ARG A 7 -38.70 -2.72 6.51
N HIS A 8 -39.43 -2.02 5.64
CA HIS A 8 -39.77 -0.62 5.86
C HIS A 8 -40.94 -0.53 6.84
N SER A 9 -40.69 0.06 8.02
CA SER A 9 -41.72 0.53 8.93
C SER A 9 -41.91 2.04 8.71
N ARG A 10 -43.13 2.49 8.44
CA ARG A 10 -43.47 3.90 8.30
C ARG A 10 -44.13 4.35 9.60
N ASN A 11 -43.39 5.10 10.44
CA ASN A 11 -43.97 5.73 11.63
C ASN A 11 -44.26 7.20 11.33
N SER A 12 -45.52 7.59 11.47
CA SER A 12 -46.00 8.96 11.28
C SER A 12 -45.78 9.74 12.56
N ASN A 13 -44.67 10.47 12.65
CA ASN A 13 -44.64 11.74 13.38
C ASN A 13 -43.45 12.61 12.97
N SER A 14 -43.69 13.90 13.08
CA SER A 14 -42.94 15.02 12.51
C SER A 14 -41.50 15.19 13.03
N SER A 15 -40.77 16.01 12.27
CA SER A 15 -39.43 16.57 12.48
C SER A 15 -38.24 15.71 12.00
N SER A 16 -37.57 16.28 11.01
CA SER A 16 -36.47 15.78 10.21
C SER A 16 -35.18 15.68 11.03
N GLY A 17 -34.82 14.46 11.41
CA GLY A 17 -33.49 14.08 11.83
C GLY A 17 -33.23 12.65 11.37
N TRP A 18 -32.29 12.45 10.45
CA TRP A 18 -31.83 11.11 10.10
C TRP A 18 -30.93 10.61 11.22
N SER A 19 -31.53 9.89 12.18
CA SER A 19 -30.77 9.12 13.15
C SER A 19 -30.53 7.74 12.56
N VAL A 20 -29.27 7.43 12.24
CA VAL A 20 -28.84 6.06 11.96
C VAL A 20 -28.53 5.43 13.31
N GLU A 21 -29.51 4.74 13.90
CA GLU A 21 -29.24 3.81 14.98
C GLU A 21 -28.54 2.57 14.40
N ILE A 22 -27.22 2.53 14.56
CA ILE A 22 -26.49 1.27 14.49
C ILE A 22 -26.90 0.49 15.72
N ASN A 23 -27.79 -0.49 15.55
CA ASN A 23 -27.97 -1.53 16.54
C ASN A 23 -26.66 -2.32 16.61
N VAL A 24 -25.73 -1.84 17.44
CA VAL A 24 -24.69 -2.69 18.00
C VAL A 24 -25.45 -3.79 18.70
N TRP A 25 -25.33 -5.01 18.20
CA TRP A 25 -25.79 -6.19 18.91
C TRP A 25 -25.16 -6.13 20.30
N ARG A 26 -25.94 -5.66 21.29
CA ARG A 26 -25.63 -5.88 22.68
C ARG A 26 -25.79 -7.38 22.86
N PHE A 27 -24.67 -8.09 22.78
CA PHE A 27 -24.57 -9.44 23.31
C PHE A 27 -24.83 -9.31 24.81
N ASP A 28 -26.11 -9.42 25.18
CA ASP A 28 -26.51 -9.59 26.56
C ASP A 28 -26.11 -11.02 26.93
N MET A 29 -24.84 -11.18 27.30
CA MET A 29 -24.32 -12.42 27.85
C MET A 29 -24.96 -12.56 29.23
N ARG A 30 -26.15 -13.16 29.27
CA ARG A 30 -26.70 -13.72 30.50
C ARG A 30 -25.81 -14.88 30.89
N VAL A 31 -24.79 -14.59 31.68
CA VAL A 31 -24.12 -15.58 32.53
C VAL A 31 -25.12 -15.93 33.63
N THR A 32 -26.02 -16.86 33.33
CA THR A 32 -26.69 -17.64 34.37
C THR A 32 -25.65 -18.58 34.95
N GLY A 33 -24.87 -18.08 35.90
CA GLY A 33 -24.09 -18.92 36.79
C GLY A 33 -25.06 -19.62 37.74
N MET A 34 -25.00 -20.95 37.78
CA MET A 34 -24.74 -21.75 38.99
C MET A 34 -24.87 -23.23 38.66
N VAL A 35 -23.78 -23.82 38.19
CA VAL A 35 -23.25 -25.05 38.80
C VAL A 35 -21.76 -24.79 38.93
N ASN A 36 -21.29 -24.68 40.18
CA ASN A 36 -19.87 -24.83 40.47
C ASN A 36 -19.48 -26.27 40.13
N GLN A 37 -19.19 -26.53 38.86
CA GLN A 37 -18.12 -27.46 38.55
C GLN A 37 -16.86 -26.61 38.52
N GLU A 38 -16.17 -26.56 39.66
CA GLU A 38 -14.72 -26.41 39.64
C GLU A 38 -14.16 -27.67 38.95
N GLY A 39 -14.39 -27.78 37.64
CA GLY A 39 -13.67 -28.69 36.77
C GLY A 39 -12.29 -28.11 36.67
N GLY A 40 -11.42 -28.47 37.62
CA GLY A 40 -10.02 -28.11 37.58
C GLY A 40 -9.49 -28.44 36.19
N PHE A 41 -8.95 -27.43 35.49
CA PHE A 41 -8.29 -27.58 34.20
C PHE A 41 -7.36 -28.77 34.30
N SER A 42 -7.73 -29.89 33.65
CA SER A 42 -6.87 -31.07 33.69
C SER A 42 -5.61 -30.73 32.90
N LEU A 43 -4.45 -31.09 33.44
CA LEU A 43 -3.17 -30.92 32.75
C LEU A 43 -3.19 -31.58 31.35
N VAL A 44 -3.98 -32.67 31.21
CA VAL A 44 -4.20 -33.36 29.93
C VAL A 44 -4.97 -32.49 28.94
N GLU A 45 -6.00 -31.78 29.39
CA GLU A 45 -6.82 -30.92 28.53
C GLU A 45 -6.02 -29.74 27.98
N MET A 46 -5.13 -29.17 28.79
CA MET A 46 -4.20 -28.12 28.35
C MET A 46 -3.19 -28.65 27.31
N ILE A 47 -2.65 -29.85 27.49
CA ILE A 47 -1.71 -30.46 26.52
C ILE A 47 -2.41 -30.78 25.20
N VAL A 48 -3.65 -31.29 25.24
CA VAL A 48 -4.44 -31.55 24.03
C VAL A 48 -4.75 -30.24 23.30
N ALA A 49 -5.15 -29.19 24.01
CA ALA A 49 -5.41 -27.88 23.42
C ALA A 49 -4.17 -27.28 22.74
N LEU A 50 -3.00 -27.37 23.38
CA LEU A 50 -1.73 -26.93 22.80
C LEU A 50 -1.31 -27.79 21.59
N GLY A 51 -1.57 -29.11 21.64
CA GLY A 51 -1.34 -30.01 20.51
C GLY A 51 -2.20 -29.67 19.29
N VAL A 52 -3.48 -29.36 19.49
CA VAL A 52 -4.37 -28.95 18.40
C VAL A 52 -3.97 -27.58 17.85
N MET A 53 -3.64 -26.61 18.72
CA MET A 53 -3.16 -25.28 18.30
C MET A 53 -1.88 -25.35 17.46
N THR A 54 -0.93 -26.22 17.80
CA THR A 54 0.32 -26.37 17.05
C THR A 54 0.10 -26.98 15.66
N ILE A 55 -0.78 -27.98 15.55
CA ILE A 55 -1.13 -28.58 14.25
C ILE A 55 -1.82 -27.57 13.33
N ILE A 56 -2.79 -26.80 13.87
CA ILE A 56 -3.49 -25.75 13.09
C ILE A 56 -2.49 -24.66 12.68
N SER A 57 -1.63 -24.21 13.60
CA SER A 57 -0.62 -23.19 13.29
C SER A 57 0.35 -23.64 12.20
N ALA A 58 0.81 -24.89 12.24
CA ALA A 58 1.67 -25.48 11.22
C ALA A 58 0.97 -25.57 9.86
N ALA A 59 -0.32 -25.92 9.82
CA ALA A 59 -1.10 -25.99 8.60
C ALA A 59 -1.30 -24.61 7.95
N LEU A 60 -1.42 -23.55 8.75
CA LEU A 60 -1.61 -22.18 8.24
C LEU A 60 -0.36 -21.61 7.57
N VAL A 61 0.85 -22.00 7.98
CA VAL A 61 2.11 -21.56 7.34
C VAL A 61 2.14 -21.92 5.86
N PHE A 62 1.54 -23.05 5.47
CA PHE A 62 1.45 -23.47 4.06
C PHE A 62 0.33 -22.76 3.28
N SER A 63 -0.54 -22.00 3.95
CA SER A 63 -1.71 -21.35 3.35
C SER A 63 -1.59 -19.81 3.22
N PHE A 64 -0.57 -19.19 3.82
CA PHE A 64 -0.36 -17.74 3.69
C PHE A 64 0.24 -17.37 2.33
N ASN A 65 -0.57 -16.75 1.48
CA ASN A 65 -0.09 -16.09 0.27
C ASN A 65 0.60 -14.76 0.63
N PHE A 66 1.88 -14.84 1.01
CA PHE A 66 2.71 -13.67 1.31
C PHE A 66 2.81 -12.68 0.15
N ASN A 67 2.63 -13.15 -1.10
CA ASN A 67 2.76 -12.29 -2.28
C ASN A 67 1.65 -11.23 -2.33
N LYS A 68 0.42 -11.56 -1.91
CA LYS A 68 -0.68 -10.59 -1.84
C LYS A 68 -0.36 -9.46 -0.85
N SER A 69 0.04 -9.81 0.37
CA SER A 69 0.39 -8.83 1.40
C SER A 69 1.59 -7.98 0.98
N LYS A 70 2.63 -8.59 0.41
CA LYS A 70 3.80 -7.87 -0.11
C LYS A 70 3.42 -6.93 -1.26
N GLY A 71 2.54 -7.34 -2.18
CA GLY A 71 2.07 -6.50 -3.28
C GLY A 71 1.31 -5.27 -2.78
N GLN A 72 0.43 -5.43 -1.78
CA GLN A 72 -0.29 -4.32 -1.15
C GLN A 72 0.65 -3.33 -0.45
N VAL A 73 1.64 -3.84 0.28
CA VAL A 73 2.66 -3.01 0.93
C VAL A 73 3.51 -2.26 -0.10
N LEU A 74 3.92 -2.94 -1.18
CA LEU A 74 4.68 -2.32 -2.25
C LEU A 74 3.90 -1.17 -2.90
N PHE A 75 2.65 -1.41 -3.29
CA PHE A 75 1.81 -0.37 -3.87
C PHE A 75 1.56 0.78 -2.90
N SER A 76 1.25 0.50 -1.63
CA SER A 76 1.07 1.54 -0.62
C SER A 76 2.31 2.42 -0.46
N LEU A 77 3.51 1.83 -0.52
CA LEU A 77 4.76 2.56 -0.48
C LEU A 77 4.96 3.40 -1.74
N MET A 78 4.73 2.83 -2.93
CA MET A 78 4.82 3.57 -4.20
C MET A 78 3.85 4.77 -4.22
N HIS A 79 2.61 4.57 -3.78
CA HIS A 79 1.63 5.63 -3.67
C HIS A 79 2.06 6.71 -2.67
N SER A 80 2.63 6.33 -1.53
CA SER A 80 3.17 7.28 -0.56
C SER A 80 4.34 8.10 -1.12
N VAL A 81 5.22 7.48 -1.92
CA VAL A 81 6.33 8.17 -2.61
C VAL A 81 5.77 9.12 -3.67
N GLY A 82 4.78 8.70 -4.45
CA GLY A 82 4.12 9.53 -5.45
C GLY A 82 3.45 10.75 -4.82
N SER A 83 2.70 10.58 -3.73
CA SER A 83 2.09 11.70 -3.00
C SER A 83 3.12 12.66 -2.40
N ALA A 84 4.29 12.16 -1.99
CA ALA A 84 5.39 13.01 -1.55
C ALA A 84 6.01 13.79 -2.72
N ALA A 85 6.13 13.17 -3.90
CA ALA A 85 6.59 13.84 -5.12
C ALA A 85 5.60 14.91 -5.63
N GLU A 86 4.29 14.70 -5.45
CA GLU A 86 3.27 15.72 -5.71
C GLU A 86 3.42 16.93 -4.78
N ARG A 87 3.71 16.73 -3.48
CA ARG A 87 3.96 17.85 -2.56
C ARG A 87 5.22 18.62 -2.95
N PHE A 88 6.28 17.90 -3.33
CA PHE A 88 7.49 18.51 -3.90
C PHE A 88 7.16 19.38 -5.12
N SER A 89 6.29 18.91 -6.02
CA SER A 89 5.93 19.70 -7.21
C SER A 89 5.03 20.88 -6.91
N VAL A 90 4.19 20.82 -5.87
CA VAL A 90 3.43 21.98 -5.40
C VAL A 90 4.36 23.09 -4.91
N ASP A 91 5.40 22.74 -4.16
CA ASP A 91 6.31 23.74 -3.57
C ASP A 91 7.34 24.26 -4.60
N THR A 92 7.87 23.37 -5.44
CA THR A 92 8.98 23.71 -6.35
C THR A 92 8.54 24.00 -7.78
N SER A 93 7.30 23.67 -8.15
CA SER A 93 6.82 23.62 -9.55
C SER A 93 7.60 22.66 -10.46
N CYS A 94 8.39 21.76 -9.88
CA CYS A 94 9.25 20.80 -10.58
C CYS A 94 8.92 19.37 -10.11
N TYR A 95 9.25 18.36 -10.90
CA TYR A 95 9.11 16.96 -10.52
C TYR A 95 10.47 16.38 -10.14
N PRO A 96 10.56 15.57 -9.08
CA PRO A 96 11.82 14.97 -8.67
C PRO A 96 12.23 13.85 -9.64
N TYR A 97 13.54 13.60 -9.78
CA TYR A 97 14.11 12.42 -10.45
C TYR A 97 14.79 11.44 -9.48
N ASP A 98 15.09 11.89 -8.27
CA ASP A 98 15.65 11.04 -7.22
C ASP A 98 14.64 10.84 -6.10
N THR A 99 14.45 9.60 -5.61
CA THR A 99 13.58 9.38 -4.45
C THR A 99 14.12 10.02 -3.17
N ALA A 100 15.45 10.08 -3.01
CA ALA A 100 16.05 10.70 -1.83
C ALA A 100 15.77 12.20 -1.74
N LEU A 101 15.56 12.89 -2.87
CA LEU A 101 15.22 14.32 -2.90
C LEU A 101 13.95 14.65 -2.11
N LEU A 102 13.08 13.66 -1.91
CA LEU A 102 11.85 13.81 -1.12
C LEU A 102 12.12 13.99 0.38
N PHE A 103 13.31 13.67 0.88
CA PHE A 103 13.66 13.77 2.30
C PHE A 103 15.06 14.33 2.58
N GLU A 104 15.85 14.60 1.54
CA GLU A 104 17.22 15.09 1.64
C GLU A 104 17.37 16.42 0.88
N GLN A 105 17.37 17.55 1.61
CA GLN A 105 17.41 18.89 1.02
C GLN A 105 18.72 19.16 0.25
N SER A 106 19.83 18.52 0.62
CA SER A 106 21.11 18.72 -0.06
C SER A 106 21.02 18.38 -1.55
N LEU A 107 20.15 17.44 -1.94
CA LEU A 107 19.89 17.09 -3.34
C LEU A 107 19.09 18.17 -4.09
N ALA A 108 18.30 18.99 -3.38
CA ALA A 108 17.58 20.12 -3.97
C ALA A 108 18.50 21.28 -4.36
N SER A 109 19.75 21.24 -3.86
CA SER A 109 20.82 22.18 -4.20
C SER A 109 21.60 21.76 -5.44
N THR A 110 21.06 20.84 -6.25
CA THR A 110 21.59 20.45 -7.56
C THR A 110 20.50 20.59 -8.63
N ASP A 111 20.92 20.86 -9.86
CA ASP A 111 20.03 21.10 -11.01
C ASP A 111 19.65 19.82 -11.77
N THR A 112 20.37 18.71 -11.56
CA THR A 112 20.15 17.44 -12.26
C THR A 112 19.03 16.57 -11.70
N ASN A 113 18.61 16.81 -10.45
CA ASN A 113 17.75 15.88 -9.72
C ASN A 113 16.25 16.20 -9.84
N ASN A 114 15.89 17.16 -10.68
CA ASN A 114 14.50 17.56 -10.91
C ASN A 114 14.23 17.98 -12.36
N SER A 115 12.96 18.00 -12.73
CA SER A 115 12.51 18.25 -14.10
C SER A 115 12.78 19.64 -14.63
N CYS A 116 13.07 20.62 -13.78
CA CYS A 116 13.30 22.00 -14.20
C CYS A 116 14.74 22.26 -14.63
N GLY A 117 15.68 21.34 -14.37
CA GLY A 117 17.09 21.59 -14.69
C GLY A 117 17.67 22.77 -13.91
N ALA A 118 17.19 22.99 -12.68
CA ALA A 118 17.54 24.16 -11.86
C ALA A 118 17.60 23.82 -10.38
N LEU A 119 18.31 24.66 -9.61
CA LEU A 119 18.35 24.57 -8.16
C LEU A 119 16.98 24.94 -7.57
N VAL A 120 16.43 24.08 -6.72
CA VAL A 120 15.10 24.30 -6.08
C VAL A 120 15.18 24.32 -4.56
N ALA A 121 16.40 24.38 -3.98
CA ALA A 121 16.61 24.39 -2.54
C ALA A 121 15.92 25.56 -1.81
N GLY A 122 15.71 26.70 -2.49
CA GLY A 122 15.02 27.86 -1.94
C GLY A 122 13.50 27.71 -1.87
N GLN A 123 12.93 26.82 -2.66
CA GLN A 123 11.50 26.51 -2.72
C GLN A 123 11.16 25.22 -1.95
N TRP A 124 12.14 24.34 -1.76
CA TRP A 124 11.98 23.11 -1.01
C TRP A 124 11.58 23.40 0.45
N ASN A 125 10.43 22.87 0.87
CA ASN A 125 9.80 23.25 2.15
C ASN A 125 9.66 22.07 3.13
N GLY A 126 10.49 21.04 2.99
CA GLY A 126 10.66 20.02 4.02
C GLY A 126 10.73 18.60 3.47
N PRO A 127 11.08 17.64 4.34
CA PRO A 127 10.93 16.23 4.01
C PRO A 127 9.46 15.94 3.74
N TYR A 128 9.13 15.62 2.49
CA TYR A 128 7.78 15.29 2.05
C TYR A 128 7.35 13.88 2.47
N MET A 129 8.32 13.08 2.91
CA MET A 129 8.16 11.75 3.49
C MET A 129 9.24 11.46 4.53
N LYS A 130 9.04 10.38 5.29
CA LYS A 130 10.06 9.87 6.22
C LYS A 130 11.29 9.40 5.44
N THR A 131 12.48 9.65 5.98
CA THR A 131 13.74 9.09 5.48
C THR A 131 13.68 7.57 5.40
N LEU A 132 14.08 7.05 4.24
CA LEU A 132 14.17 5.62 3.96
C LEU A 132 15.61 5.27 3.57
N PRO A 133 16.03 4.00 3.76
CA PRO A 133 17.34 3.56 3.30
C PRO A 133 17.43 3.67 1.78
N VAL A 134 18.54 4.19 1.27
CA VAL A 134 18.80 4.36 -0.17
C VAL A 134 20.08 3.66 -0.60
N ASN A 135 20.19 3.35 -1.89
CA ASN A 135 21.42 2.86 -2.50
C ASN A 135 22.34 4.02 -2.94
N GLY A 136 23.47 3.71 -3.59
CA GLY A 136 24.42 4.72 -4.10
C GLY A 136 23.88 5.59 -5.25
N SER A 137 22.70 5.29 -5.77
CA SER A 137 21.99 6.06 -6.80
C SER A 137 20.77 6.77 -6.25
N ASN A 138 20.68 6.98 -4.92
CA ASN A 138 19.57 7.67 -4.26
C ASN A 138 18.18 7.00 -4.40
N ASN A 139 18.14 5.73 -4.82
CA ASN A 139 16.91 4.93 -4.91
C ASN A 139 16.61 4.27 -3.58
N VAL A 140 15.34 4.30 -3.15
CA VAL A 140 14.89 3.69 -1.90
C VAL A 140 14.98 2.16 -1.98
N LEU A 141 15.59 1.54 -0.97
CA LEU A 141 15.70 0.09 -0.83
C LEU A 141 14.46 -0.48 -0.14
N VAL A 142 13.78 -1.45 -0.76
CA VAL A 142 12.58 -2.11 -0.21
C VAL A 142 12.87 -3.55 0.20
N THR A 143 13.77 -3.71 1.16
CA THR A 143 14.27 -5.03 1.62
C THR A 143 13.19 -5.96 2.18
N GLN A 144 12.05 -5.41 2.61
CA GLN A 144 10.90 -6.19 3.10
C GLN A 144 10.19 -6.97 1.98
N ILE A 145 10.29 -6.50 0.72
CA ILE A 145 9.74 -7.19 -0.45
C ILE A 145 10.75 -8.20 -0.95
N GLY A 146 11.98 -7.74 -1.21
CA GLY A 146 13.12 -8.55 -1.61
C GLY A 146 14.43 -7.77 -1.56
N PRO A 147 15.60 -8.44 -1.55
CA PRO A 147 16.90 -7.80 -1.35
C PRO A 147 17.33 -6.88 -2.50
N GLN A 148 16.76 -7.06 -3.69
CA GLN A 148 17.08 -6.29 -4.90
C GLN A 148 15.99 -5.27 -5.28
N VAL A 149 14.91 -5.19 -4.48
CA VAL A 149 13.78 -4.30 -4.80
C VAL A 149 14.15 -2.87 -4.47
N THR A 150 14.02 -1.99 -5.46
CA THR A 150 14.28 -0.56 -5.31
C THR A 150 13.11 0.26 -5.83
N LEU A 151 12.90 1.44 -5.24
CA LEU A 151 12.02 2.47 -5.78
C LEU A 151 12.88 3.62 -6.29
N SER A 152 12.66 4.01 -7.54
CA SER A 152 13.17 5.24 -8.12
C SER A 152 12.01 6.13 -8.57
N ILE A 153 12.31 7.37 -8.93
CA ILE A 153 11.38 8.26 -9.63
C ILE A 153 11.98 8.57 -10.99
N GLY A 154 11.16 8.76 -12.01
CA GLY A 154 11.66 9.17 -13.31
C GLY A 154 10.55 9.68 -14.22
N ASN A 155 10.95 10.36 -15.29
CA ASN A 155 10.09 10.57 -16.45
C ASN A 155 10.15 9.31 -17.32
N ILE A 156 9.01 8.66 -17.51
CA ILE A 156 8.88 7.41 -18.27
C ILE A 156 8.28 7.62 -19.67
N GLY A 157 8.16 8.86 -20.12
CA GLY A 157 7.48 9.20 -21.37
C GLY A 157 5.98 8.91 -21.27
N GLN A 158 5.39 8.33 -22.32
CA GLN A 158 3.98 7.94 -22.33
C GLN A 158 3.80 6.44 -22.06
N ALA A 159 3.77 6.04 -20.78
CA ALA A 159 3.54 4.64 -20.40
C ALA A 159 2.04 4.28 -20.34
N LEU A 160 1.20 5.20 -19.84
CA LEU A 160 -0.25 5.03 -19.88
C LEU A 160 -0.79 5.26 -21.28
N ALA A 161 -1.59 4.30 -21.78
CA ALA A 161 -2.13 4.31 -23.15
C ALA A 161 -2.90 5.60 -23.49
N ASN A 162 -3.60 6.19 -22.52
CA ASN A 162 -4.37 7.43 -22.68
C ASN A 162 -3.73 8.65 -21.98
N GLY A 163 -2.48 8.56 -21.54
CA GLY A 163 -1.80 9.64 -20.84
C GLY A 163 -1.06 10.61 -21.79
N THR A 164 -0.46 11.65 -21.23
CA THR A 164 0.31 12.64 -21.98
C THR A 164 1.75 12.17 -22.29
N PRO A 165 2.50 12.86 -23.18
CA PRO A 165 3.86 12.47 -23.57
C PRO A 165 4.90 12.44 -22.45
N ASN A 166 4.69 13.21 -21.38
CA ASN A 166 5.59 13.30 -20.24
C ASN A 166 4.86 12.81 -18.99
N GLN A 167 5.20 11.60 -18.53
CA GLN A 167 4.63 11.03 -17.31
C GLN A 167 5.75 10.81 -16.29
N TYR A 168 5.51 11.25 -15.06
CA TYR A 168 6.41 11.05 -13.95
C TYR A 168 5.85 9.94 -13.07
N ALA A 169 6.69 8.96 -12.79
CA ALA A 169 6.28 7.76 -12.08
C ALA A 169 7.24 7.38 -10.96
N VAL A 170 6.68 6.69 -9.96
CA VAL A 170 7.46 5.89 -9.03
C VAL A 170 7.66 4.51 -9.68
N ILE A 171 8.91 4.10 -9.81
CA ILE A 171 9.30 2.89 -10.53
C ILE A 171 9.83 1.91 -9.50
N ALA A 172 9.14 0.79 -9.30
CA ALA A 172 9.64 -0.30 -8.50
C ALA A 172 10.29 -1.36 -9.40
N SER A 173 11.60 -1.47 -9.32
CA SER A 173 12.39 -2.44 -10.08
C SER A 173 12.88 -3.57 -9.18
N GLY A 174 13.13 -4.75 -9.77
CA GLY A 174 13.64 -5.88 -9.00
C GLY A 174 12.54 -6.73 -8.35
N VAL A 175 11.27 -6.59 -8.77
CA VAL A 175 10.12 -7.17 -8.07
C VAL A 175 9.83 -8.58 -8.58
N PRO A 176 9.74 -9.62 -7.73
CA PRO A 176 9.28 -10.94 -8.16
C PRO A 176 7.89 -10.86 -8.80
N ASP A 177 7.69 -11.53 -9.95
CA ASP A 177 6.44 -11.49 -10.74
C ASP A 177 5.16 -11.69 -9.93
N ALA A 178 5.15 -12.68 -9.04
CA ALA A 178 3.99 -12.98 -8.21
C ALA A 178 3.62 -11.82 -7.26
N ILE A 179 4.58 -10.98 -6.86
CA ILE A 179 4.35 -9.79 -6.05
C ILE A 179 3.96 -8.61 -6.95
N ALA A 180 4.63 -8.44 -8.09
CA ALA A 180 4.36 -7.35 -9.04
C ALA A 180 2.91 -7.38 -9.53
N LYS A 181 2.39 -8.56 -9.89
CA LYS A 181 0.97 -8.75 -10.25
C LYS A 181 0.01 -8.40 -9.11
N GLN A 182 0.38 -8.65 -7.86
CA GLN A 182 -0.46 -8.29 -6.71
C GLN A 182 -0.42 -6.78 -6.42
N ALA A 183 0.72 -6.12 -6.67
CA ALA A 183 0.83 -4.67 -6.59
C ALA A 183 0.06 -3.97 -7.72
N ASP A 184 0.13 -4.48 -8.95
CA ASP A 184 -0.67 -4.00 -10.08
C ASP A 184 -2.17 -4.15 -9.81
N ALA A 185 -2.59 -5.31 -9.32
CA ALA A 185 -3.97 -5.53 -8.89
C ALA A 185 -4.39 -4.58 -7.74
N ALA A 186 -3.49 -4.27 -6.80
CA ALA A 186 -3.75 -3.31 -5.72
C ALA A 186 -3.97 -1.88 -6.25
N CYS A 187 -3.26 -1.52 -7.32
CA CYS A 187 -3.38 -0.23 -7.97
C CYS A 187 -4.66 -0.08 -8.80
N GLY A 188 -5.35 -1.18 -9.12
CA GLY A 188 -6.53 -1.20 -9.99
C GLY A 188 -6.26 -1.72 -11.40
N GLY A 189 -5.07 -2.28 -11.65
CA GLY A 189 -4.67 -2.90 -12.92
C GLY A 189 -4.47 -1.89 -14.06
N SER A 190 -4.47 -2.40 -15.29
CA SER A 190 -4.11 -1.65 -16.52
C SER A 190 -5.03 -0.49 -16.91
N THR A 191 -6.10 -0.24 -16.15
CA THR A 191 -6.99 0.91 -16.33
C THR A 191 -6.70 2.05 -15.33
N SER A 192 -5.75 1.84 -14.43
CA SER A 192 -5.37 2.80 -13.39
C SER A 192 -4.07 3.54 -13.76
N ASN A 193 -3.48 4.21 -12.80
CA ASN A 193 -2.19 4.90 -12.93
C ASN A 193 -0.99 3.94 -12.85
N CYS A 194 -1.19 2.64 -12.98
CA CYS A 194 -0.11 1.65 -12.94
C CYS A 194 0.13 0.98 -14.27
N VAL A 195 1.42 0.70 -14.51
CA VAL A 195 1.90 -0.08 -15.64
C VAL A 195 2.77 -1.19 -15.10
N LEU A 196 2.39 -2.44 -15.41
CA LEU A 196 3.23 -3.60 -15.17
C LEU A 196 4.10 -3.85 -16.40
N VAL A 197 5.41 -3.79 -16.24
CA VAL A 197 6.41 -4.09 -17.27
C VAL A 197 7.03 -5.45 -16.94
N PRO A 198 6.65 -6.52 -17.67
CA PRO A 198 7.18 -7.86 -17.43
C PRO A 198 8.70 -7.91 -17.62
N GLY A 199 9.38 -8.51 -16.66
CA GLY A 199 10.81 -8.75 -16.72
C GLY A 199 11.20 -9.87 -17.67
N THR A 200 12.50 -9.95 -17.96
CA THR A 200 13.10 -11.11 -18.62
C THR A 200 13.89 -11.93 -17.58
N GLY A 201 13.84 -13.26 -17.65
CA GLY A 201 14.57 -14.17 -16.75
C GLY A 201 13.71 -15.21 -16.01
N THR A 202 14.36 -16.08 -15.24
CA THR A 202 13.70 -17.17 -14.47
C THR A 202 14.27 -17.24 -13.03
N PRO A 203 13.48 -16.96 -11.99
CA PRO A 203 12.13 -16.40 -12.06
C PRO A 203 12.13 -14.96 -12.63
N PRO A 204 11.06 -14.54 -13.32
CA PRO A 204 10.97 -13.18 -13.87
C PRO A 204 11.00 -12.12 -12.77
N ILE A 205 11.72 -11.04 -13.06
CA ILE A 205 11.89 -9.87 -12.20
C ILE A 205 11.26 -8.68 -12.90
N ASP A 206 10.05 -8.36 -12.49
CA ASP A 206 9.21 -7.35 -13.12
C ASP A 206 9.53 -5.96 -12.59
N THR A 207 9.09 -4.97 -13.37
CA THR A 207 9.02 -3.57 -12.96
C THR A 207 7.56 -3.15 -12.91
N ILE A 208 7.19 -2.41 -11.86
CA ILE A 208 5.88 -1.77 -11.78
C ILE A 208 6.07 -0.27 -11.67
N GLU A 209 5.34 0.47 -12.48
CA GLU A 209 5.40 1.93 -12.58
C GLU A 209 4.09 2.50 -12.08
N TYR A 210 4.14 3.47 -11.17
CA TYR A 210 2.98 4.20 -10.67
C TYR A 210 3.10 5.67 -11.07
N VAL A 211 2.30 6.09 -12.05
CA VAL A 211 2.27 7.46 -12.57
C VAL A 211 1.55 8.37 -11.58
N PHE A 212 2.28 9.35 -11.04
CA PHE A 212 1.72 10.34 -10.12
C PHE A 212 1.51 11.71 -10.79
N ALA A 213 2.20 12.00 -11.89
CA ALA A 213 2.02 13.26 -12.61
C ALA A 213 2.19 13.12 -14.12
N GLN A 214 1.57 14.04 -14.87
CA GLN A 214 1.55 14.07 -16.32
C GLN A 214 1.63 15.52 -16.81
N THR A 215 2.47 15.81 -17.80
CA THR A 215 2.56 17.12 -18.46
C THR A 215 2.43 17.00 -19.97
N GLN A 216 1.96 18.07 -20.63
CA GLN A 216 1.87 18.12 -22.10
C GLN A 216 3.25 18.22 -22.75
#